data_AF-A0A068L5X5-F1
#
_entry.id   AF-A0A068L5X5-F1
#
_cell.length_a   1.000
_cell.length_b   1.000
_cell.length_c   1.000
_cell.angle_alpha   90.00
_cell.angle_beta   90.00
_cell.angle_gamma   90.00
#
_symmetry.space_group_name_H-M   'P 1'
#
loop_
_entity.id
_entity.type
_entity.pdbx_description
1 polymer ?
#
loop_
_entity_poly.entity_id
_entity_poly.type
_entity_poly.pdbx_seq_one_letter_code
_entity_poly.pdbx_strand_id
1 'polypeptide(L)'
;NLEMLEELDISDNQITYLPDSFRFLSKLRVFRADETPLEIPPRHVTKLGAQAVVQFMADYVAKRETKTMPLKKKGSWFLCCIKPQTE
;
A
#
# COMPACT_ATOMS: atom_id res chain seq x y z
N ASN A 1 14.02 -0.17 -8.81
CA ASN A 1 12.61 -0.58 -8.66
C ASN A 1 12.58 -1.91 -7.92
N LEU A 2 11.84 -2.03 -6.81
CA LEU A 2 11.90 -3.17 -5.88
C LEU A 2 10.60 -4.01 -5.85
N GLU A 3 9.82 -4.00 -6.93
CA GLU A 3 8.54 -4.72 -7.02
C GLU A 3 8.64 -6.23 -6.77
N MET A 4 9.84 -6.79 -6.91
CA MET A 4 10.13 -8.21 -6.69
C MET A 4 10.65 -8.52 -5.27
N LEU A 5 10.73 -7.53 -4.39
CA LEU A 5 11.25 -7.71 -3.04
C LEU A 5 10.24 -8.52 -2.21
N GLU A 6 10.69 -9.66 -1.68
CA GLU A 6 9.88 -10.54 -0.83
C GLU A 6 10.14 -10.33 0.66
N GLU A 7 11.34 -9.90 1.02
CA GLU A 7 11.75 -9.70 2.41
C GLU A 7 12.48 -8.37 2.55
N LEU A 8 12.10 -7.61 3.58
CA LEU A 8 12.72 -6.35 3.92
C LEU A 8 12.87 -6.25 5.43
N ASP A 9 14.11 -6.06 5.87
CA ASP A 9 14.44 -5.78 7.26
C ASP A 9 15.03 -4.38 7.35
N ILE A 10 14.35 -3.51 8.09
CA ILE A 10 14.80 -2.16 8.42
C ILE A 10 14.87 -1.97 9.93
N SER A 11 14.98 -3.06 10.69
CA SER A 11 15.12 -3.00 12.14
C SER A 11 16.39 -2.27 12.55
N ASP A 12 16.39 -1.69 13.76
CA ASP A 12 17.51 -0.91 14.32
C ASP A 12 17.94 0.29 13.45
N ASN A 13 16.99 0.84 12.69
CA ASN A 13 17.20 2.07 11.93
C ASN A 13 16.42 3.23 12.55
N GLN A 14 16.92 4.45 12.37
CA GLN A 14 16.28 5.67 12.87
C GLN A 14 15.26 6.27 11.88
N ILE A 15 14.57 5.40 11.13
CA ILE A 15 13.61 5.81 10.10
C ILE A 15 12.26 6.10 10.76
N THR A 16 11.72 7.28 10.48
CA THR A 16 10.42 7.71 11.02
C THR A 16 9.26 7.54 10.04
N TYR A 17 9.56 7.58 8.74
CA TYR A 17 8.58 7.49 7.65
C TYR A 17 9.06 6.54 6.55
N LEU A 18 8.14 5.71 6.04
CA LEU A 18 8.38 4.97 4.80
C LEU A 18 8.11 5.85 3.58
N PRO A 19 8.86 5.66 2.46
CA PRO A 19 8.64 6.43 1.24
C PRO A 19 7.32 6.06 0.55
N ASP A 20 6.73 6.99 -0.21
CA ASP A 20 5.47 6.78 -0.94
C ASP A 20 5.55 5.59 -1.94
N SER A 21 6.74 5.28 -2.43
CA SER A 21 7.00 4.12 -3.31
C SER A 21 6.84 2.77 -2.62
N PHE A 22 6.77 2.72 -1.29
CA PHE A 22 6.57 1.48 -0.53
C PHE A 22 5.25 0.78 -0.90
N ARG A 23 4.26 1.53 -1.39
CA ARG A 23 3.00 0.99 -1.93
C ARG A 23 3.17 0.02 -3.11
N PHE A 24 4.32 0.03 -3.79
CA PHE A 24 4.57 -0.81 -4.96
C PHE A 24 5.17 -2.18 -4.61
N LEU A 25 5.51 -2.43 -3.35
CA LEU A 25 6.10 -3.69 -2.88
C LEU A 25 5.05 -4.81 -2.76
N SER A 26 4.36 -5.12 -3.86
CA SER A 26 3.25 -6.09 -3.91
C SER A 26 3.65 -7.51 -3.50
N LYS A 27 4.92 -7.89 -3.75
CA LYS A 27 5.47 -9.20 -3.42
C LYS A 27 6.07 -9.29 -2.02
N LEU A 28 6.03 -8.22 -1.22
CA LEU A 28 6.63 -8.21 0.11
C LEU A 28 5.84 -9.10 1.07
N ARG A 29 6.50 -10.12 1.61
CA ARG A 29 5.93 -11.12 2.52
C ARG A 29 6.45 -10.92 3.93
N VAL A 30 7.73 -10.59 4.07
CA VAL A 30 8.39 -10.37 5.36
C VAL A 30 8.78 -8.90 5.46
N PHE A 31 8.32 -8.25 6.52
CA PHE A 31 8.69 -6.88 6.85
C PHE A 31 9.02 -6.82 8.33
N ARG A 32 10.24 -6.40 8.65
CA ARG A 32 10.72 -6.19 10.03
C ARG A 32 11.18 -4.76 10.18
N ALA A 33 10.76 -4.13 11.27
CA ALA A 33 11.09 -2.75 11.61
C ALA A 33 11.13 -2.61 13.14
N ASP A 34 11.71 -3.63 13.79
CA ASP A 34 11.87 -3.66 15.24
C ASP A 34 12.90 -2.62 15.66
N GLU A 35 12.71 -1.98 16.82
CA GLU A 35 13.53 -0.86 17.29
C GLU A 35 13.59 0.35 16.33
N THR A 36 12.69 0.41 15.34
CA THR A 36 12.56 1.56 14.43
C THR A 36 11.48 2.51 14.95
N PRO A 37 11.74 3.82 15.10
CA PRO A 37 10.74 4.80 15.54
C PRO A 37 9.77 5.18 14.40
N LEU A 38 9.18 4.19 13.72
CA LEU A 38 8.19 4.41 12.67
C LEU A 38 6.94 5.09 13.23
N GLU A 39 6.68 6.30 12.76
CA GLU A 39 5.41 7.00 12.96
C GLU A 39 4.40 6.60 11.87
N ILE A 40 4.89 6.44 10.64
CA ILE A 40 4.10 6.10 9.46
C ILE A 40 4.82 4.99 8.69
N PRO A 41 4.28 3.77 8.67
CA PRO A 41 3.02 3.31 9.27
C PRO A 41 3.09 3.25 10.81
N PRO A 42 1.94 3.36 11.51
CA PRO A 42 1.89 3.15 12.96
C PRO A 42 2.36 1.75 13.34
N ARG A 43 2.98 1.61 14.51
CA ARG A 43 3.47 0.31 15.03
C ARG A 43 2.42 -0.81 14.99
N HIS A 44 1.15 -0.50 15.22
CA HIS A 44 0.11 -1.52 15.16
C HIS A 44 -0.06 -2.11 13.75
N VAL A 45 0.15 -1.31 12.69
CA VAL A 45 0.09 -1.76 11.29
C VAL A 45 1.32 -2.60 10.96
N THR A 46 2.50 -2.15 11.38
CA THR A 46 3.75 -2.90 11.21
C THR A 46 3.64 -4.31 11.80
N LYS A 47 3.03 -4.45 12.98
CA LYS A 47 2.79 -5.75 13.63
C LYS A 47 1.80 -6.66 12.91
N LEU A 48 0.93 -6.13 12.06
CA LEU A 48 0.00 -6.93 11.24
C LEU A 48 0.70 -7.58 10.04
N GLY A 49 1.94 -7.17 9.74
CA GLY A 49 2.78 -7.77 8.71
C GLY A 49 2.94 -6.93 7.45
N ALA A 50 3.75 -7.44 6.51
CA ALA A 50 4.20 -6.72 5.32
C ALA A 50 3.03 -6.20 4.45
N GLN A 51 2.05 -7.04 4.18
CA GLN A 51 0.91 -6.68 3.33
C GLN A 51 0.04 -5.57 3.95
N ALA A 52 -0.13 -5.57 5.28
CA ALA A 52 -0.86 -4.53 5.99
C ALA A 52 -0.15 -3.17 5.85
N VAL A 53 1.18 -3.16 5.96
CA VAL A 53 2.00 -1.96 5.75
C VAL A 53 1.88 -1.43 4.33
N VAL A 54 1.99 -2.30 3.33
CA VAL A 54 1.87 -1.89 1.91
C VAL A 54 0.48 -1.30 1.62
N GLN A 55 -0.58 -1.92 2.12
CA GLN A 55 -1.95 -1.38 1.99
C GLN A 55 -2.12 -0.04 2.70
N PHE A 56 -1.61 0.08 3.93
CA PHE A 56 -1.65 1.35 4.66
C PHE A 56 -0.94 2.46 3.89
N MET A 57 0.25 2.19 3.33
CA MET A 57 0.97 3.17 2.53
C MET A 57 0.21 3.55 1.25
N ALA A 58 -0.44 2.60 0.58
CA ALA A 58 -1.27 2.88 -0.58
C ALA A 58 -2.44 3.83 -0.23
N ASP A 59 -3.13 3.57 0.88
CA ASP A 59 -4.22 4.41 1.37
C ASP A 59 -3.73 5.78 1.88
N TYR A 60 -2.59 5.82 2.56
CA TYR A 60 -1.97 7.03 3.07
C TYR A 60 -1.62 7.99 1.93
N VAL A 61 -0.99 7.47 0.86
CA VAL A 61 -0.66 8.24 -0.34
C VAL A 61 -1.94 8.69 -1.06
N ALA A 62 -2.92 7.79 -1.24
CA ALA A 62 -4.19 8.16 -1.88
C ALA A 62 -4.91 9.29 -1.14
N LYS A 63 -4.93 9.28 0.20
CA LYS A 63 -5.51 10.36 1.01
C LYS A 63 -4.78 11.69 0.80
N ARG A 64 -3.45 11.69 0.68
CA ARG A 64 -2.67 12.91 0.39
C ARG A 64 -3.04 13.51 -0.96
N GLU A 65 -3.16 12.67 -1.99
CA GLU A 65 -3.55 13.10 -3.35
C GLU A 65 -5.00 13.62 -3.43
N THR A 66 -5.92 13.07 -2.64
CA THR A 66 -7.30 13.60 -2.58
C THR A 66 -7.41 14.97 -1.92
N LYS A 67 -6.43 15.34 -1.09
CA LYS A 67 -6.35 16.67 -0.49
C LYS A 67 -5.84 17.71 -1.49
N THR A 68 -5.19 17.27 -2.56
CA THR A 68 -4.69 18.12 -3.66
C THR A 68 -5.66 18.19 -4.85
N MET A 69 -6.48 17.18 -5.17
CA MET A 69 -7.59 17.27 -6.18
C MET A 69 -8.68 16.19 -5.97
N PRO A 70 -9.99 16.42 -6.22
CA PRO A 70 -11.02 15.39 -6.07
C PRO A 70 -11.27 14.63 -7.38
N LEU A 71 -11.01 13.31 -7.44
CA LEU A 71 -11.55 12.49 -8.53
C LEU A 71 -11.95 11.05 -8.12
N LYS A 72 -13.27 10.92 -7.94
CA LYS A 72 -14.19 9.82 -8.30
C LYS A 72 -13.89 8.37 -7.87
N LYS A 73 -14.61 7.99 -6.81
CA LYS A 73 -15.39 6.75 -6.55
C LYS A 73 -15.22 5.57 -7.54
N LYS A 74 -14.77 4.43 -7.00
CA LYS A 74 -14.98 3.09 -7.55
C LYS A 74 -16.47 2.75 -7.60
N GLY A 75 -16.99 2.42 -8.78
CA GLY A 75 -18.21 1.64 -8.95
C GLY A 75 -17.84 0.27 -9.48
N SER A 76 -17.73 -0.72 -8.58
CA SER A 76 -17.79 -2.15 -8.94
C SER A 76 -19.18 -2.61 -8.54
N TRP A 77 -20.08 -2.68 -9.52
CA TRP A 77 -21.37 -3.36 -9.41
C TRP A 77 -21.47 -4.27 -10.62
N PHE A 78 -21.46 -5.58 -10.37
CA PHE A 78 -21.79 -6.58 -11.36
C PHE A 78 -23.21 -6.33 -11.90
N LEU A 79 -23.36 -6.17 -13.21
CA LEU A 79 -24.60 -6.46 -13.96
C LEU A 79 -24.19 -6.56 -15.45
N CYS A 80 -23.85 -7.74 -15.95
CA CYS A 80 -24.74 -8.76 -16.51
C CYS A 80 -25.51 -8.27 -17.75
N CYS A 81 -25.42 -9.10 -18.79
CA CYS A 81 -26.23 -9.15 -20.02
C CYS A 81 -25.66 -8.54 -21.32
N ILE A 82 -25.19 -9.50 -22.12
CA ILE A 82 -25.48 -9.70 -23.55
C ILE A 82 -24.31 -9.45 -24.51
N LYS A 83 -24.03 -10.54 -25.22
CA LYS A 83 -23.06 -10.80 -26.28
C LYS A 83 -23.46 -10.11 -27.61
N PRO A 84 -22.62 -10.19 -28.67
CA PRO A 84 -22.60 -9.28 -29.82
C PRO A 84 -23.57 -9.72 -30.92
N GLN A 85 -23.95 -8.83 -31.86
CA GLN A 85 -23.98 -9.14 -33.30
C GLN A 85 -24.25 -7.89 -34.17
N THR A 86 -23.60 -7.90 -35.34
CA THR A 86 -23.80 -7.20 -36.63
C THR A 86 -25.19 -6.65 -36.99
N GLU A 87 -25.20 -5.57 -37.75
CA GLU A 87 -25.67 -5.53 -39.16
C GLU A 87 -24.73 -4.62 -39.98
#